data_AF-A0AAW9SPH7-F1
#
_entry.id   AF-A0AAW9SPH7-F1
#
_cell.length_a   1.000
_cell.length_b   1.000
_cell.length_c   1.000
_cell.angle_alpha   90.00
_cell.angle_beta   90.00
_cell.angle_gamma   90.00
#
_symmetry.space_group_name_H-M   'P 1'
#
loop_
_entity.id
_entity.type
_entity.pdbx_description
1 polymer ?
#
loop_
_entity_poly.entity_id
_entity_poly.type
_entity_poly.pdbx_seq_one_letter_code
_entity_poly.pdbx_strand_id
1 'polypeptide(L)'
;MAQAIAESEWDICAHGWRWIEHYKLDPETETDHIAKAHASILASTGKAPQGWYCRYAPSERTRELVAGHGGYLYDSDAYNDDLPYWTEVAGKAHLVMPYTMVNNDAKFLAGDVFSSKDFSDFLIDGFEVLAAEADRVPRMMSIGLHSRIIGHPGRVAALVRFLDHLKDRDDVWICRREDIARHWMAEQPFRAGA
;
A
#
# COMPACT_ATOMS: atom_id res chain seq x y z
N MET A 1 -20.13 0.18 -4.16
CA MET A 1 -18.69 0.00 -3.87
C MET A 1 -18.49 -0.78 -2.57
N ALA A 2 -18.93 -0.29 -1.40
CA ALA A 2 -18.74 -1.01 -0.13
C ALA A 2 -19.27 -2.46 -0.15
N GLN A 3 -20.47 -2.69 -0.71
CA GLN A 3 -21.00 -4.04 -0.88
C GLN A 3 -20.12 -4.93 -1.77
N ALA A 4 -19.64 -4.41 -2.91
CA ALA A 4 -18.76 -5.16 -3.80
C ALA A 4 -17.41 -5.50 -3.14
N ILE A 5 -16.90 -4.62 -2.26
CA ILE A 5 -15.71 -4.89 -1.44
C ILE A 5 -16.03 -5.96 -0.38
N ALA A 6 -17.20 -5.90 0.25
CA ALA A 6 -17.62 -6.89 1.24
C ALA A 6 -17.71 -8.31 0.64
N GLU A 7 -18.21 -8.41 -0.60
CA GLU A 7 -18.38 -9.66 -1.34
C GLU A 7 -17.09 -10.16 -2.02
N SER A 8 -16.03 -9.34 -2.08
CA SER A 8 -14.76 -9.71 -2.70
C SER A 8 -13.72 -10.14 -1.69
N GLU A 9 -12.69 -10.83 -2.15
CA GLU A 9 -11.51 -11.16 -1.33
C GLU A 9 -10.44 -10.05 -1.36
N TRP A 10 -10.79 -8.85 -1.81
CA TRP A 10 -9.83 -7.74 -1.93
C TRP A 10 -9.31 -7.29 -0.57
N ASP A 11 -8.05 -6.85 -0.59
CA ASP A 11 -7.44 -6.20 0.56
C ASP A 11 -8.14 -4.89 0.91
N ILE A 12 -8.17 -4.55 2.19
CA ILE A 12 -8.71 -3.30 2.69
C ILE A 12 -7.67 -2.61 3.57
N CYS A 13 -7.14 -1.50 3.05
CA CYS A 13 -6.25 -0.59 3.76
C CYS A 13 -7.01 0.70 4.08
N ALA A 14 -6.94 1.16 5.33
CA ALA A 14 -7.52 2.43 5.73
C ALA A 14 -6.68 3.57 5.13
N HIS A 15 -7.34 4.45 4.37
CA HIS A 15 -6.70 5.58 3.70
C HIS A 15 -7.04 6.94 4.36
N GLY A 16 -7.08 6.94 5.70
CA GLY A 16 -7.61 8.03 6.51
C GLY A 16 -9.14 8.00 6.64
N TRP A 17 -9.69 8.59 7.71
CA TRP A 17 -11.14 8.82 7.82
C TRP A 17 -11.61 9.86 6.81
N ARG A 18 -10.74 10.84 6.54
CA ARG A 18 -10.92 11.88 5.54
C ARG A 18 -9.66 12.00 4.71
N TRP A 19 -9.85 12.45 3.49
CA TRP A 19 -8.78 12.70 2.53
C TRP A 19 -8.17 14.08 2.78
N ILE A 20 -7.39 14.21 3.85
CA ILE A 20 -6.82 15.47 4.36
C ILE A 20 -5.35 15.33 4.74
N GLU A 21 -4.72 16.46 5.03
CA GLU A 21 -3.32 16.60 5.43
C GLU A 21 -3.14 16.19 6.90
N HIS A 22 -2.88 14.89 7.15
CA HIS A 22 -2.77 14.34 8.51
C HIS A 22 -1.64 14.98 9.31
N TYR A 23 -0.54 15.35 8.64
CA TYR A 23 0.58 16.09 9.24
C TYR A 23 0.23 17.47 9.81
N LYS A 24 -0.99 17.98 9.58
CA LYS A 24 -1.50 19.23 10.18
C LYS A 24 -2.47 19.00 11.33
N LEU A 25 -2.84 17.76 11.62
CA LEU A 25 -3.76 17.44 12.70
C LEU A 25 -3.03 17.48 14.05
N ASP A 26 -3.73 17.92 15.09
CA ASP A 26 -3.28 17.67 16.45
C ASP A 26 -3.42 16.17 16.79
N PRO A 27 -2.63 15.64 17.76
CA PRO A 27 -2.62 14.21 18.06
C PRO A 27 -3.96 13.63 18.52
N GLU A 28 -4.82 14.42 19.19
CA GLU A 28 -6.13 13.96 19.65
C GLU A 28 -7.06 13.76 18.46
N THR A 29 -7.14 14.75 17.57
CA THR A 29 -7.92 14.65 16.33
C THR A 29 -7.40 13.53 15.43
N GLU A 30 -6.08 13.38 15.30
CA GLU A 30 -5.50 12.31 14.48
C GLU A 30 -5.84 10.91 15.03
N THR A 31 -5.76 10.73 16.36
CA THR A 31 -6.13 9.48 17.04
C THR A 31 -7.60 9.13 16.79
N ASP A 32 -8.50 10.10 16.97
CA ASP A 32 -9.93 9.93 16.71
C ASP A 32 -10.19 9.58 15.23
N HIS A 33 -9.51 10.24 14.29
CA HIS A 33 -9.63 9.92 12.86
C HIS A 33 -9.15 8.52 12.52
N ILE A 34 -8.05 8.05 13.11
CA ILE A 34 -7.55 6.68 12.93
C ILE A 34 -8.58 5.65 13.37
N ALA A 35 -9.18 5.85 14.55
CA ALA A 35 -10.23 4.97 15.09
C ALA A 35 -11.52 5.03 14.25
N LYS A 36 -11.95 6.22 13.82
CA LYS A 36 -13.13 6.40 12.97
C LYS A 36 -12.98 5.76 11.60
N ALA A 37 -11.80 5.83 10.99
CA ALA A 37 -11.53 5.15 9.73
C ALA A 37 -11.72 3.64 9.87
N HIS A 38 -11.11 3.04 10.90
CA HIS A 38 -11.24 1.62 11.19
C HIS A 38 -12.71 1.21 11.37
N ALA A 39 -13.41 1.90 12.28
CA ALA A 39 -14.81 1.61 12.61
C ALA A 39 -15.74 1.79 11.41
N SER A 40 -15.54 2.85 10.62
CA SER A 40 -16.36 3.14 9.42
C SER A 40 -16.22 2.05 8.36
N ILE A 41 -14.99 1.61 8.09
CA ILE A 41 -14.71 0.55 7.11
C ILE A 41 -15.32 -0.77 7.57
N LEU A 42 -15.10 -1.15 8.84
CA LEU A 42 -15.67 -2.36 9.41
C LEU A 42 -17.20 -2.35 9.34
N ALA A 43 -17.84 -1.24 9.73
CA ALA A 43 -19.30 -1.12 9.67
C ALA A 43 -19.85 -1.18 8.24
N SER A 44 -19.11 -0.66 7.27
CA SER A 44 -19.56 -0.57 5.87
C SER A 44 -19.33 -1.85 5.06
N THR A 45 -18.32 -2.64 5.43
CA THR A 45 -17.87 -3.80 4.63
C THR A 45 -17.95 -5.13 5.38
N GLY A 46 -18.12 -5.11 6.71
CA GLY A 46 -18.02 -6.29 7.56
C GLY A 46 -16.59 -6.81 7.75
N LYS A 47 -15.58 -6.16 7.14
CA LYS A 47 -14.18 -6.55 7.17
C LYS A 47 -13.34 -5.40 7.76
N ALA A 48 -12.51 -5.71 8.75
CA ALA A 48 -11.63 -4.72 9.37
C ALA A 48 -10.44 -4.42 8.44
N PRO A 49 -10.06 -3.15 8.24
CA PRO A 49 -8.87 -2.82 7.45
C PRO A 49 -7.61 -3.33 8.16
N GLN A 50 -6.73 -4.01 7.44
CA GLN A 50 -5.51 -4.58 8.03
C GLN A 50 -4.33 -3.62 7.95
N GLY A 51 -4.33 -2.69 7.00
CA GLY A 51 -3.28 -1.70 6.82
C GLY A 51 -3.75 -0.27 7.05
N TRP A 52 -2.79 0.63 7.28
CA TRP A 52 -2.97 2.07 7.27
C TRP A 52 -2.08 2.74 6.22
N TYR A 53 -2.59 3.76 5.53
CA TYR A 53 -1.81 4.64 4.66
C TYR A 53 -2.40 6.05 4.62
N CYS A 54 -1.63 7.09 4.87
CA CYS A 54 -2.11 8.46 4.75
C CYS A 54 -2.27 8.86 3.29
N ARG A 55 -3.18 9.81 3.02
CA ARG A 55 -3.25 10.42 1.69
C ARG A 55 -2.00 11.23 1.33
N TYR A 56 -1.70 12.23 2.15
CA TYR A 56 -0.53 13.08 1.96
C TYR A 56 0.63 12.48 2.79
N ALA A 57 1.39 13.31 3.49
CA ALA A 57 2.33 12.84 4.46
C ALA A 57 1.61 12.45 5.78
N PRO A 58 2.11 11.42 6.49
CA PRO A 58 1.80 11.25 7.91
C PRO A 58 2.34 12.44 8.71
N SER A 59 1.82 12.65 9.92
CA SER A 59 2.50 13.41 10.97
C SER A 59 3.69 12.61 11.52
N GLU A 60 4.55 13.25 12.31
CA GLU A 60 5.62 12.55 13.05
C GLU A 60 5.07 11.50 14.05
N ARG A 61 3.79 11.63 14.42
CA ARG A 61 3.10 10.78 15.41
C ARG A 61 2.29 9.67 14.76
N THR A 62 1.89 9.77 13.49
CA THR A 62 0.89 8.86 12.89
C THR A 62 1.21 7.40 13.13
N ARG A 63 2.47 6.97 12.93
CA ARG A 63 2.87 5.57 13.15
C ARG A 63 2.66 5.13 14.60
N GLU A 64 3.01 5.98 15.56
CA GLU A 64 2.75 5.75 16.99
C GLU A 64 1.27 5.56 17.27
N LEU A 65 0.43 6.42 16.68
CA LEU A 65 -1.02 6.39 16.87
C LEU A 65 -1.66 5.15 16.20
N VAL A 66 -1.22 4.80 14.99
CA VAL A 66 -1.67 3.61 14.24
C VAL A 66 -1.29 2.33 14.99
N ALA A 67 -0.04 2.21 15.44
CA ALA A 67 0.42 1.08 16.25
C ALA A 67 -0.32 1.03 17.60
N GLY A 68 -0.55 2.18 18.22
CA GLY A 68 -1.28 2.32 19.48
C GLY A 68 -2.74 1.90 19.41
N HIS A 69 -3.41 2.11 18.26
CA HIS A 69 -4.77 1.63 18.02
C HIS A 69 -4.87 0.10 18.07
N GLY A 70 -3.82 -0.62 17.63
CA GLY A 70 -3.72 -2.08 17.73
C GLY A 70 -4.58 -2.88 16.73
N GLY A 71 -5.44 -2.23 15.95
CA GLY A 71 -6.25 -2.86 14.90
C GLY A 71 -5.57 -3.01 13.53
N TYR A 72 -4.37 -2.48 13.35
CA TYR A 72 -3.64 -2.50 12.07
C TYR A 72 -2.39 -3.38 12.17
N LEU A 73 -2.21 -4.27 11.19
CA LEU A 73 -1.04 -5.13 11.05
C LEU A 73 0.20 -4.37 10.59
N TYR A 74 0.01 -3.37 9.72
CA TYR A 74 1.10 -2.60 9.12
C TYR A 74 0.68 -1.17 8.77
N ASP A 75 1.66 -0.28 8.62
CA ASP A 75 1.51 1.01 7.92
C ASP A 75 2.26 1.00 6.58
N SER A 76 1.84 1.87 5.66
CA SER A 76 2.49 2.05 4.35
C SER A 76 2.93 3.49 4.10
N ASP A 77 3.11 4.27 5.17
CA ASP A 77 3.58 5.66 5.13
C ASP A 77 5.11 5.73 5.07
N ALA A 78 5.70 4.94 4.15
CA ALA A 78 7.13 4.83 3.93
C ALA A 78 7.41 4.54 2.45
N TYR A 79 8.51 5.07 1.92
CA TYR A 79 8.88 4.99 0.49
C TYR A 79 10.38 4.72 0.32
N ASN A 80 10.98 4.03 1.30
CA ASN A 80 12.41 4.00 1.55
C ASN A 80 13.04 2.60 1.41
N ASP A 81 12.26 1.59 1.01
CA ASP A 81 12.75 0.23 0.82
C ASP A 81 11.85 -0.53 -0.18
N ASP A 82 12.37 -1.62 -0.72
CA ASP A 82 11.69 -2.56 -1.63
C ASP A 82 11.26 -3.84 -0.89
N LEU A 83 11.40 -3.87 0.43
CA LEU A 83 10.96 -4.94 1.33
C LEU A 83 10.19 -4.39 2.55
N PRO A 84 9.25 -5.18 3.11
CA PRO A 84 8.74 -4.91 4.44
C PRO A 84 9.86 -4.93 5.48
N TYR A 85 9.70 -4.19 6.56
CA TYR A 85 10.65 -4.24 7.68
C TYR A 85 9.96 -3.94 9.00
N TRP A 86 10.53 -4.49 10.08
CA TRP A 86 10.07 -4.19 11.42
C TRP A 86 10.67 -2.89 11.93
N THR A 87 9.87 -2.14 12.66
CA THR A 87 10.32 -1.03 13.48
C THR A 87 9.75 -1.16 14.90
N GLU A 88 10.35 -0.46 15.85
CA GLU A 88 9.85 -0.40 17.21
C GLU A 88 9.16 0.93 17.47
N VAL A 89 7.95 0.86 18.03
CA VAL A 89 7.09 2.00 18.29
C VAL A 89 6.57 1.87 19.71
N ALA A 90 6.95 2.80 20.58
CA ALA A 90 6.60 2.75 22.01
C ALA A 90 6.88 1.38 22.67
N GLY A 91 8.03 0.75 22.35
CA GLY A 91 8.44 -0.53 22.89
C GLY A 91 7.72 -1.76 22.29
N LYS A 92 6.98 -1.59 21.20
CA LYS A 92 6.29 -2.68 20.49
C LYS A 92 6.72 -2.76 19.04
N ALA A 93 6.80 -3.98 18.52
CA ALA A 93 7.05 -4.22 17.10
C ALA A 93 5.89 -3.70 16.25
N HIS A 94 6.20 -3.01 15.16
CA HIS A 94 5.25 -2.61 14.14
C HIS A 94 5.83 -2.89 12.75
N LEU A 95 5.03 -3.46 11.85
CA LEU A 95 5.47 -3.76 10.50
C LEU A 95 5.28 -2.53 9.61
N VAL A 96 6.35 -2.11 8.94
CA VAL A 96 6.27 -1.12 7.86
C VAL A 96 6.27 -1.86 6.54
N MET A 97 5.31 -1.51 5.68
CA MET A 97 5.13 -2.05 4.34
C MET A 97 5.32 -0.91 3.33
N PRO A 98 6.52 -0.71 2.78
CA PRO A 98 6.80 0.44 1.91
C PRO A 98 5.88 0.53 0.69
N TYR A 99 5.52 1.74 0.32
CA TYR A 99 4.69 2.08 -0.84
C TYR A 99 5.48 2.86 -1.89
N THR A 100 4.82 3.33 -2.94
CA THR A 100 5.44 4.03 -4.06
C THR A 100 4.73 5.32 -4.43
N MET A 101 5.53 6.36 -4.66
CA MET A 101 5.11 7.58 -5.37
C MET A 101 5.60 7.60 -6.84
N VAL A 102 6.34 6.58 -7.23
CA VAL A 102 7.01 6.47 -8.54
C VAL A 102 6.15 5.64 -9.49
N ASN A 103 5.86 4.38 -9.14
CA ASN A 103 5.02 3.46 -9.91
C ASN A 103 3.54 3.78 -9.64
N ASN A 104 3.09 4.99 -9.97
CA ASN A 104 1.83 5.54 -9.52
C ASN A 104 1.11 6.29 -10.64
N ASP A 105 -0.16 5.98 -10.90
CA ASP A 105 -0.92 6.58 -12.01
C ASP A 105 -1.17 8.09 -11.81
N ALA A 106 -0.94 8.64 -10.61
CA ALA A 106 -0.96 10.07 -10.37
C ALA A 106 -0.03 10.86 -11.33
N LYS A 107 0.97 10.20 -11.91
CA LYS A 107 1.86 10.75 -12.94
C LYS A 107 1.14 11.21 -14.21
N PHE A 108 -0.02 10.61 -14.55
CA PHE A 108 -0.88 11.12 -15.62
C PHE A 108 -1.47 12.51 -15.35
N LEU A 109 -1.56 12.92 -14.08
CA LEU A 109 -2.05 14.25 -13.70
C LEU A 109 -0.91 15.25 -13.52
N ALA A 110 0.28 14.78 -13.17
CA ALA A 110 1.48 15.62 -13.02
C ALA A 110 2.07 16.04 -14.38
N GLY A 111 1.77 15.31 -15.46
CA GLY A 111 2.33 15.55 -16.79
C GLY A 111 3.63 14.79 -17.06
N ASP A 112 4.15 14.05 -16.09
CA ASP A 112 5.37 13.23 -16.20
C ASP A 112 5.16 12.01 -17.14
N VAL A 113 3.92 11.51 -17.23
CA VAL A 113 3.54 10.36 -18.05
C VAL A 113 2.39 10.77 -18.96
N PHE A 114 2.62 10.72 -20.28
CA PHE A 114 1.68 11.26 -21.26
C PHE A 114 0.67 10.21 -21.73
N SER A 115 1.12 8.99 -22.02
CA SER A 115 0.32 7.93 -22.62
C SER A 115 0.26 6.66 -21.78
N SER A 116 -0.70 5.79 -22.10
CA SER A 116 -0.75 4.46 -21.48
C SER A 116 0.45 3.59 -21.80
N LYS A 117 1.09 3.80 -22.96
CA LYS A 117 2.32 3.09 -23.32
C LYS A 117 3.47 3.49 -22.41
N ASP A 118 3.64 4.79 -22.16
CA ASP A 118 4.71 5.28 -21.27
C ASP A 118 4.57 4.67 -19.87
N PHE A 119 3.35 4.61 -19.34
CA PHE A 119 3.11 4.01 -18.02
C PHE A 119 3.36 2.50 -18.02
N SER A 120 2.88 1.76 -19.03
CA SER A 120 3.11 0.31 -19.09
C SER A 120 4.58 -0.03 -19.25
N ASP A 121 5.29 0.67 -20.14
CA ASP A 121 6.72 0.44 -20.37
C ASP A 121 7.51 0.69 -19.08
N PHE A 122 7.21 1.79 -18.37
CA PHE A 122 7.84 2.10 -17.09
C PHE A 122 7.60 1.03 -16.02
N LEU A 123 6.38 0.49 -15.93
CA LEU A 123 6.07 -0.60 -15.00
C LEU A 123 6.78 -1.90 -15.39
N ILE A 124 6.83 -2.23 -16.68
CA ILE A 124 7.54 -3.41 -17.19
C ILE A 124 9.03 -3.30 -16.89
N ASP A 125 9.66 -2.16 -17.18
CA ASP A 125 11.09 -1.95 -16.91
C ASP A 125 11.41 -2.10 -15.42
N GLY A 126 10.60 -1.49 -14.55
CA GLY A 126 10.75 -1.63 -13.10
C GLY A 126 10.60 -3.07 -12.62
N PHE A 127 9.62 -3.79 -13.17
CA PHE A 127 9.43 -5.20 -12.87
C PHE A 127 10.60 -6.07 -13.34
N GLU A 128 11.10 -5.89 -14.57
CA GLU A 128 12.19 -6.69 -15.12
C GLU A 128 13.51 -6.50 -14.35
N VAL A 129 13.77 -5.29 -13.83
CA VAL A 129 14.90 -5.06 -12.91
C VAL A 129 14.75 -5.88 -11.63
N LEU A 130 13.58 -5.83 -10.98
CA LEU A 130 13.33 -6.60 -9.76
C LEU A 130 13.37 -8.11 -10.00
N ALA A 131 12.85 -8.57 -11.13
CA ALA A 131 12.89 -9.97 -11.53
C ALA A 131 14.32 -10.47 -11.75
N ALA A 132 15.17 -9.66 -12.39
CA ALA A 132 16.59 -9.99 -12.57
C ALA A 132 17.38 -10.05 -11.25
N GLU A 133 16.93 -9.36 -10.21
CA GLU A 133 17.54 -9.37 -8.88
C GLU A 133 17.00 -10.49 -7.97
N ALA A 134 15.87 -11.12 -8.34
CA ALA A 134 15.09 -12.01 -7.48
C ALA A 134 15.86 -13.28 -7.05
N ASP A 135 16.75 -13.81 -7.90
CA ASP A 135 17.61 -14.96 -7.58
C ASP A 135 18.53 -14.69 -6.38
N ARG A 136 18.89 -13.42 -6.16
CA ARG A 136 19.71 -13.00 -5.02
C ARG A 136 18.81 -12.66 -3.85
N VAL A 137 17.86 -11.75 -4.08
CA VAL A 137 16.92 -11.36 -3.05
C VAL A 137 15.61 -10.89 -3.70
N PRO A 138 14.50 -11.65 -3.58
CA PRO A 138 13.22 -11.21 -4.11
C PRO A 138 12.74 -9.96 -3.38
N ARG A 139 11.96 -9.13 -4.08
CA ARG A 139 11.47 -7.82 -3.64
C ARG A 139 10.01 -7.66 -3.96
N MET A 140 9.35 -6.74 -3.27
CA MET A 140 7.98 -6.35 -3.61
C MET A 140 7.97 -5.17 -4.59
N MET A 141 6.94 -5.11 -5.42
CA MET A 141 6.66 -3.95 -6.26
C MET A 141 5.25 -3.43 -5.95
N SER A 142 5.15 -2.20 -5.45
CA SER A 142 3.86 -1.52 -5.31
C SER A 142 3.48 -0.84 -6.63
N ILE A 143 2.18 -0.79 -6.94
CA ILE A 143 1.63 0.00 -8.05
C ILE A 143 0.43 0.79 -7.55
N GLY A 144 0.55 2.12 -7.57
CA GLY A 144 -0.49 3.03 -7.11
C GLY A 144 -1.50 3.36 -8.19
N LEU A 145 -2.78 3.08 -7.92
CA LEU A 145 -3.86 3.27 -8.87
C LEU A 145 -5.01 4.06 -8.24
N HIS A 146 -5.62 4.96 -9.00
CA HIS A 146 -6.77 5.74 -8.57
C HIS A 146 -7.91 5.59 -9.58
N SER A 147 -9.12 5.22 -9.11
CA SER A 147 -10.25 4.93 -10.01
C SER A 147 -10.58 6.08 -10.98
N ARG A 148 -10.44 7.33 -10.53
CA ARG A 148 -10.65 8.55 -11.34
C ARG A 148 -9.53 8.85 -12.34
N ILE A 149 -8.43 8.10 -12.31
CA ILE A 149 -7.26 8.29 -13.18
C ILE A 149 -7.10 7.09 -14.09
N ILE A 150 -6.67 5.93 -13.58
CA ILE A 150 -6.48 4.73 -14.41
C ILE A 150 -7.80 4.23 -15.03
N GLY A 151 -8.95 4.50 -14.42
CA GLY A 151 -10.26 4.05 -14.91
C GLY A 151 -10.71 4.68 -16.23
N HIS A 152 -10.01 5.69 -16.75
CA HIS A 152 -10.28 6.22 -18.08
C HIS A 152 -9.84 5.22 -19.17
N PRO A 153 -10.64 5.00 -20.24
CA PRO A 153 -10.32 4.00 -21.27
C PRO A 153 -8.93 4.14 -21.91
N GLY A 154 -8.46 5.37 -22.13
CA GLY A 154 -7.12 5.62 -22.69
C GLY A 154 -5.97 5.27 -21.74
N ARG A 155 -6.23 5.19 -20.43
CA ARG A 155 -5.22 4.94 -19.38
C ARG A 155 -5.24 3.49 -18.90
N VAL A 156 -6.41 2.88 -18.77
CA VAL A 156 -6.54 1.47 -18.31
C VAL A 156 -5.79 0.48 -19.22
N ALA A 157 -5.60 0.83 -20.50
CA ALA A 157 -4.79 0.05 -21.43
C ALA A 157 -3.35 -0.18 -20.92
N ALA A 158 -2.80 0.72 -20.11
CA ALA A 158 -1.48 0.54 -19.49
C ALA A 158 -1.48 -0.63 -18.50
N LEU A 159 -2.49 -0.68 -17.64
CA LEU A 159 -2.64 -1.71 -16.63
C LEU A 159 -2.88 -3.08 -17.28
N VAL A 160 -3.70 -3.13 -18.33
CA VAL A 160 -3.93 -4.37 -19.09
C VAL A 160 -2.63 -4.88 -19.68
N ARG A 161 -1.84 -4.02 -20.34
CA ARG A 161 -0.54 -4.41 -20.91
C ARG A 161 0.43 -4.94 -19.86
N PHE A 162 0.50 -4.28 -18.70
CA PHE A 162 1.38 -4.74 -17.62
C PHE A 162 0.92 -6.10 -17.06
N LEU A 163 -0.39 -6.29 -16.84
CA LEU A 163 -0.91 -7.58 -16.38
C LEU A 163 -0.73 -8.70 -17.43
N ASP A 164 -0.89 -8.38 -18.72
CA ASP A 164 -0.62 -9.32 -19.82
C ASP A 164 0.87 -9.74 -19.84
N HIS A 165 1.79 -8.82 -19.52
CA HIS A 165 3.22 -9.11 -19.39
C HIS A 165 3.52 -10.08 -18.25
N LEU A 166 2.77 -10.00 -17.14
CA LEU A 166 2.94 -10.89 -15.98
C LEU A 166 2.21 -12.23 -16.10
N LYS A 167 1.19 -12.33 -16.97
CA LYS A 167 0.19 -13.40 -16.95
C LYS A 167 0.76 -14.82 -17.01
N ASP A 168 1.85 -15.01 -17.76
CA ASP A 168 2.45 -16.33 -18.00
C ASP A 168 3.72 -16.56 -17.15
N ARG A 169 3.96 -15.70 -16.14
CA ARG A 169 5.10 -15.84 -15.23
C ARG A 169 4.73 -16.66 -14.00
N ASP A 170 5.52 -17.71 -13.74
CA ASP A 170 5.37 -18.59 -12.58
C ASP A 170 6.18 -18.13 -11.36
N ASP A 171 7.07 -17.17 -11.55
CA ASP A 171 7.93 -16.59 -10.51
C ASP A 171 7.42 -15.26 -9.94
N VAL A 172 6.15 -14.92 -10.21
CA VAL A 172 5.51 -13.70 -9.72
C VAL A 172 4.38 -14.04 -8.76
N TRP A 173 4.42 -13.45 -7.58
CA TRP A 173 3.34 -13.55 -6.59
C TRP A 173 2.46 -12.28 -6.61
N ILE A 174 1.39 -12.30 -7.40
CA ILE A 174 0.36 -11.24 -7.36
C ILE A 174 -0.55 -11.50 -6.15
N CYS A 175 -0.44 -10.66 -5.12
CA CYS A 175 -1.10 -10.90 -3.84
C CYS A 175 -1.61 -9.63 -3.17
N ARG A 176 -2.38 -9.81 -2.10
CA ARG A 176 -2.82 -8.71 -1.24
C ARG A 176 -1.68 -8.27 -0.36
N ARG A 177 -1.71 -7.00 0.02
CA ARG A 177 -0.70 -6.40 0.88
C ARG A 177 -0.75 -7.02 2.29
N GLU A 178 -1.94 -7.38 2.76
CA GLU A 178 -2.09 -8.18 3.99
C GLU A 178 -1.45 -9.59 3.89
N ASP A 179 -1.42 -10.22 2.72
CA ASP A 179 -0.80 -11.54 2.55
C ASP A 179 0.72 -11.43 2.68
N ILE A 180 1.32 -10.37 2.09
CA ILE A 180 2.75 -10.05 2.27
C ILE A 180 3.04 -9.78 3.75
N ALA A 181 2.19 -9.01 4.42
CA ALA A 181 2.37 -8.70 5.84
C ALA A 181 2.37 -9.99 6.69
N ARG A 182 1.39 -10.88 6.49
CA ARG A 182 1.31 -12.15 7.21
C ARG A 182 2.48 -13.08 6.89
N HIS A 183 2.88 -13.15 5.63
CA HIS A 183 4.07 -13.90 5.20
C HIS A 183 5.33 -13.39 5.91
N TRP A 184 5.54 -12.07 5.92
CA TRP A 184 6.69 -11.46 6.59
C TRP A 184 6.70 -11.73 8.10
N MET A 185 5.53 -11.66 8.75
CA MET A 185 5.40 -11.94 10.18
C MET A 185 5.74 -13.40 10.52
N ALA A 186 5.42 -14.34 9.64
CA ALA A 186 5.70 -15.76 9.83
C ALA A 186 7.18 -16.09 9.58
N GLU A 187 7.73 -15.61 8.45
CA GLU A 187 9.06 -16.02 7.97
C GLU A 187 10.20 -15.13 8.52
N GLN A 188 9.90 -13.86 8.81
CA GLN A 188 10.84 -12.87 9.32
C GLN A 188 10.33 -12.28 10.63
N PRO A 189 10.14 -13.07 11.70
CA PRO A 189 9.55 -12.58 12.95
C PRO A 189 10.44 -11.50 13.59
N PHE A 190 9.82 -10.52 14.26
CA PHE A 190 10.54 -9.47 14.96
C PHE A 190 11.50 -10.05 16.01
N ARG A 191 12.74 -9.55 16.01
CA ARG A 191 13.77 -9.93 16.99
C ARG A 191 14.18 -8.68 17.76
N ALA A 192 13.71 -8.56 19.00
CA ALA A 192 14.08 -7.45 19.87
C ALA A 192 15.59 -7.47 20.18
N GLY A 193 16.26 -6.33 19.99
CA GLY A 193 17.67 -6.16 20.39
C GLY A 193 18.73 -6.73 19.43
N ALA A 194 18.43 -6.82 18.13
CA ALA A 194 19.45 -6.98 17.09
C ALA A 194 20.07 -5.64 16.68
#